data_AF-A0A6A4NRL9-F1
#
_entry.id   AF-A0A6A4NRL9-F1
#
_cell.length_a   1.000
_cell.length_b   1.000
_cell.length_c   1.000
_cell.angle_alpha   90.00
_cell.angle_beta   90.00
_cell.angle_gamma   90.00
#
_symmetry.space_group_name_H-M   'P 1'
#
loop_
_entity.id
_entity.type
_entity.pdbx_description
1 polymer ?
#
loop_
_entity_poly.entity_id
_entity_poly.type
_entity_poly.pdbx_seq_one_letter_code
_entity_poly.pdbx_strand_id
1 'polypeptide(L)'
;MALHISITIAYIVVLVASLFFIVRTEQTPTLEGSDVDVIEFYLNLEYLEAEFFLFGCTGEGLDVAAPELTQGGPSPIGARLATFETLNMLLVFMNFALKEIGHLRAIKNIVRGFPRPLLNLSSTTFGQVMDNAFGRPLHPPFDPYASEINYILASYVIPYVTLTGYVGANPELQNATSKKLVAGLLGVKSIEDGYIRELLYERRAQVVHPYGVTVAEFTNRISDYEE
;
A
#
# COMPACT_ATOMS: atom_id res chain seq x y z
N MET A 1 30.27 -3.01 -35.26
CA MET A 1 29.33 -3.54 -34.26
C MET A 1 29.29 -2.67 -33.00
N ALA A 2 30.43 -2.39 -32.34
CA ALA A 2 30.47 -1.53 -31.14
C ALA A 2 29.93 -0.10 -31.35
N LEU A 3 30.22 0.54 -32.49
CA LEU A 3 29.74 1.89 -32.79
C LEU A 3 28.20 1.96 -32.94
N HIS A 4 27.59 0.94 -33.54
CA HIS A 4 26.13 0.86 -33.66
C HIS A 4 25.46 0.67 -32.29
N ILE A 5 26.04 -0.15 -31.42
CA ILE A 5 25.53 -0.38 -30.06
C ILE A 5 25.60 0.91 -29.22
N SER A 6 26.71 1.65 -29.28
CA SER A 6 26.85 2.93 -28.57
C SER A 6 25.88 4.01 -29.06
N ILE A 7 25.61 4.06 -30.36
CA ILE A 7 24.64 5.00 -30.95
C ILE A 7 23.22 4.64 -30.51
N THR A 8 22.85 3.36 -30.51
CA THR A 8 21.54 2.90 -30.03
C THR A 8 21.32 3.18 -28.54
N ILE A 9 22.34 2.97 -27.69
CA ILE A 9 22.27 3.29 -26.25
C ILE A 9 22.11 4.81 -26.04
N ALA A 10 22.85 5.64 -26.79
CA ALA A 10 22.73 7.09 -26.71
C ALA A 10 21.33 7.59 -27.15
N TYR A 11 20.74 7.00 -28.19
CA TYR A 11 19.37 7.33 -28.60
C TYR A 11 18.34 6.92 -27.55
N ILE A 12 18.48 5.76 -26.90
CA ILE A 12 17.58 5.32 -25.83
C ILE A 12 17.69 6.25 -24.60
N VAL A 13 18.89 6.63 -24.20
CA VAL A 13 19.09 7.57 -23.07
C VAL A 13 18.53 8.96 -23.39
N VAL A 14 18.68 9.46 -24.62
CA VAL A 14 18.07 10.72 -25.06
C VAL A 14 16.54 10.62 -25.17
N LEU A 15 16.00 9.46 -25.58
CA LEU A 15 14.56 9.21 -25.64
C LEU A 15 13.93 9.14 -24.24
N VAL A 16 14.59 8.46 -23.30
CA VAL A 16 14.18 8.40 -21.89
C VAL A 16 14.32 9.76 -21.21
N ALA A 17 15.41 10.50 -21.45
CA ALA A 17 15.59 11.84 -20.93
C ALA A 17 14.56 12.83 -21.52
N SER A 18 14.23 12.72 -22.80
CA SER A 18 13.20 13.56 -23.43
C SER A 18 11.79 13.22 -22.96
N LEU A 19 11.51 11.98 -22.57
CA LEU A 19 10.28 11.61 -21.85
C LEU A 19 10.16 12.33 -20.48
N PHE A 20 11.28 12.62 -19.80
CA PHE A 20 11.28 13.43 -18.56
C PHE A 20 11.12 14.94 -18.82
N PHE A 21 11.56 15.46 -19.98
CA PHE A 21 11.43 16.88 -20.32
C PHE A 21 10.03 17.28 -20.86
N ILE A 22 9.14 16.34 -21.18
CA ILE A 22 7.72 16.59 -21.47
C ILE A 22 6.88 16.51 -20.17
N VAL A 23 7.45 16.87 -19.01
CA VAL A 23 6.64 17.34 -17.89
C VAL A 23 6.39 18.83 -18.14
N ARG A 24 5.36 19.09 -18.96
CA ARG A 24 4.78 20.43 -19.10
C ARG A 24 4.51 20.94 -17.68
N THR A 25 4.92 22.18 -17.39
CA THR A 25 4.46 22.92 -16.22
C THR A 25 2.96 23.15 -16.39
N GLU A 26 2.15 22.14 -16.09
CA GLU A 26 0.73 22.36 -15.83
C GLU A 26 0.69 23.12 -14.51
N GLN A 27 0.17 24.36 -14.54
CA GLN A 27 -0.40 24.93 -13.33
C GLN A 27 -1.33 23.87 -12.76
N THR A 28 -1.08 23.42 -11.53
CA THR A 28 -1.96 22.47 -10.85
C THR A 28 -3.37 23.06 -10.91
N PRO A 29 -4.30 22.47 -11.67
CA PRO A 29 -5.67 22.93 -11.62
C PRO A 29 -6.12 22.69 -10.19
N THR A 30 -6.62 23.73 -9.51
CA THR A 30 -7.37 23.52 -8.28
C THR A 30 -8.56 22.65 -8.66
N LEU A 31 -8.51 21.37 -8.26
CA LEU A 31 -9.64 20.47 -8.44
C LEU A 31 -10.80 21.02 -7.61
N GLU A 32 -11.96 21.16 -8.23
CA GLU A 32 -13.22 21.52 -7.58
C GLU A 32 -14.28 20.50 -8.00
N GLY A 33 -15.09 20.01 -7.05
CA GLY A 33 -16.18 19.05 -7.31
C GLY A 33 -15.88 17.60 -6.91
N SER A 34 -16.65 16.66 -7.45
CA SER A 34 -16.71 15.25 -7.02
C SER A 34 -15.39 14.48 -7.06
N ASP A 35 -14.47 14.82 -7.95
CA ASP A 35 -13.14 14.20 -8.02
C ASP A 35 -12.34 14.39 -6.72
N VAL A 36 -12.50 15.54 -6.06
CA VAL A 36 -11.83 15.82 -4.78
C VAL A 36 -12.33 14.85 -3.73
N ASP A 37 -13.64 14.67 -3.60
CA ASP A 37 -14.25 13.77 -2.62
C ASP A 37 -13.79 12.32 -2.85
N VAL A 38 -13.72 11.88 -4.11
CA VAL A 38 -13.24 10.55 -4.50
C VAL A 38 -11.77 10.38 -4.12
N ILE A 39 -10.90 11.33 -4.48
CA ILE A 39 -9.46 11.26 -4.15
C ILE A 39 -9.23 11.30 -2.63
N GLU A 40 -9.95 12.17 -1.92
CA GLU A 40 -9.84 12.29 -0.47
C GLU A 40 -10.35 11.04 0.26
N PHE A 41 -11.36 10.33 -0.28
CA PHE A 41 -11.72 9.02 0.25
C PHE A 41 -10.52 8.05 0.23
N TYR A 42 -9.81 7.95 -0.89
CA TYR A 42 -8.63 7.07 -1.02
C TYR A 42 -7.42 7.55 -0.23
N LEU A 43 -7.33 8.84 0.09
CA LEU A 43 -6.31 9.35 1.01
C LEU A 43 -6.37 8.65 2.39
N ASN A 44 -7.55 8.18 2.83
CA ASN A 44 -7.65 7.37 4.05
C ASN A 44 -6.89 6.04 3.95
N LEU A 45 -6.94 5.39 2.78
CA LEU A 45 -6.29 4.10 2.55
C LEU A 45 -4.76 4.26 2.45
N GLU A 46 -4.29 5.34 1.82
CA GLU A 46 -2.85 5.62 1.79
C GLU A 46 -2.30 5.93 3.19
N TYR A 47 -3.09 6.58 4.07
CA TYR A 47 -2.70 6.73 5.47
C TYR A 47 -2.64 5.40 6.20
N LEU A 48 -3.63 4.51 5.98
CA LEU A 48 -3.66 3.18 6.56
C LEU A 48 -2.40 2.38 6.19
N GLU A 49 -2.05 2.33 4.91
CA GLU A 49 -0.90 1.60 4.41
C GLU A 49 0.44 2.21 4.85
N ALA A 50 0.58 3.54 4.74
CA ALA A 50 1.79 4.23 5.18
C ALA A 50 2.09 3.94 6.65
N GLU A 51 1.10 4.11 7.52
CA GLU A 51 1.27 3.85 8.96
C GLU A 51 1.54 2.37 9.24
N PHE A 52 0.78 1.46 8.62
CA PHE A 52 0.97 0.04 8.85
C PHE A 52 2.38 -0.43 8.46
N PHE A 53 2.84 -0.06 7.26
CA PHE A 53 4.16 -0.46 6.78
C PHE A 53 5.30 0.23 7.54
N LEU A 54 5.18 1.53 7.85
CA LEU A 54 6.19 2.22 8.65
C LEU A 54 6.34 1.60 10.04
N PHE A 55 5.24 1.45 10.78
CA PHE A 55 5.29 0.84 12.11
C PHE A 55 5.82 -0.58 12.06
N GLY A 56 5.36 -1.40 11.11
CA GLY A 56 5.83 -2.77 10.98
C GLY A 56 7.34 -2.86 10.74
N CYS A 57 7.93 -1.93 9.98
CA CYS A 57 9.35 -1.95 9.64
C CYS A 57 10.26 -1.23 10.64
N THR A 58 9.81 -0.13 11.25
CA THR A 58 10.67 0.75 12.07
C THR A 58 10.19 0.89 13.51
N GLY A 59 8.94 0.53 13.80
CA GLY A 59 8.29 0.80 15.08
C GLY A 59 7.79 2.24 15.23
N GLU A 60 7.93 3.07 14.20
CA GLU A 60 7.53 4.47 14.17
C GLU A 60 6.68 4.76 12.92
N GLY A 61 5.80 5.76 13.00
CA GLY A 61 4.87 6.12 11.93
C GLY A 61 5.26 7.38 11.14
N LEU A 62 4.27 7.99 10.49
CA LEU A 62 4.47 9.24 9.74
C LEU A 62 4.97 10.39 10.62
N ASP A 63 4.69 10.37 11.92
CA ASP A 63 5.13 11.40 12.87
C ASP A 63 6.65 11.57 12.92
N VAL A 64 7.41 10.53 12.53
CA VAL A 64 8.87 10.57 12.42
C VAL A 64 9.28 10.63 10.95
N ALA A 65 8.73 9.75 10.10
CA ALA A 65 9.22 9.57 8.73
C ALA A 65 8.86 10.72 7.79
N ALA A 66 7.70 11.35 7.98
CA ALA A 66 7.18 12.44 7.14
C ALA A 66 6.10 13.25 7.90
N PRO A 67 6.46 13.93 9.00
CA PRO A 67 5.50 14.59 9.89
C PRO A 67 4.65 15.67 9.17
N GLU A 68 5.18 16.24 8.10
CA GLU A 68 4.46 17.20 7.26
C GLU A 68 3.18 16.63 6.64
N LEU A 69 3.14 15.31 6.41
CA LEU A 69 2.01 14.63 5.78
C LEU A 69 0.89 14.31 6.75
N THR A 70 1.11 14.36 8.06
CA THR A 70 0.05 14.07 9.05
C THR A 70 -0.94 15.24 9.19
N GLN A 71 -0.52 16.45 8.83
CA GLN A 71 -1.23 17.71 9.06
C GLN A 71 -1.77 17.84 10.50
N GLY A 72 -1.01 17.32 11.48
CA GLY A 72 -1.37 17.35 12.90
C GLY A 72 -2.43 16.34 13.34
N GLY A 73 -2.79 15.38 12.48
CA GLY A 73 -3.68 14.27 12.81
C GLY A 73 -3.10 13.34 13.89
N PRO A 74 -3.93 12.64 14.68
CA PRO A 74 -3.46 11.77 15.77
C PRO A 74 -2.71 10.53 15.27
N SER A 75 -1.76 10.04 16.08
CA SER A 75 -0.99 8.82 15.81
C SER A 75 -1.89 7.58 15.86
N PRO A 76 -1.61 6.52 15.06
CA PRO A 76 -2.42 5.30 15.08
C PRO A 76 -2.34 4.58 16.43
N ILE A 77 -3.40 3.83 16.75
CA ILE A 77 -3.48 3.01 17.96
C ILE A 77 -3.04 1.58 17.65
N GLY A 78 -2.21 1.01 18.52
CA GLY A 78 -1.91 -0.43 18.53
C GLY A 78 -0.95 -0.91 17.45
N ALA A 79 -0.45 -0.01 16.60
CA ALA A 79 0.60 -0.28 15.65
C ALA A 79 1.91 -0.65 16.37
N ARG A 80 2.64 -1.64 15.84
CA ARG A 80 3.87 -2.16 16.47
C ARG A 80 4.90 -2.55 15.42
N LEU A 81 6.15 -2.63 15.85
CA LEU A 81 7.21 -3.27 15.09
C LEU A 81 6.86 -4.75 14.83
N ALA A 82 6.91 -5.15 13.57
CA ALA A 82 6.69 -6.52 13.16
C ALA A 82 7.96 -7.36 13.28
N THR A 83 7.79 -8.67 13.36
CA THR A 83 8.91 -9.62 13.35
C THR A 83 9.20 -10.08 11.93
N PHE A 84 10.38 -9.77 11.39
CA PHE A 84 10.84 -10.27 10.10
C PHE A 84 11.92 -11.34 10.29
N GLU A 85 11.87 -12.40 9.48
CA GLU A 85 12.86 -13.49 9.54
C GLU A 85 14.14 -13.12 8.78
N THR A 86 14.01 -12.31 7.72
CA THR A 86 15.15 -11.90 6.89
C THR A 86 15.22 -10.39 6.70
N LEU A 87 16.45 -9.88 6.60
CA LEU A 87 16.71 -8.48 6.22
C LEU A 87 16.11 -8.15 4.85
N ASN A 88 16.14 -9.09 3.91
CA ASN A 88 15.55 -8.89 2.58
C ASN A 88 14.06 -8.60 2.68
N MET A 89 13.32 -9.35 3.49
CA MET A 89 11.88 -9.14 3.63
C MET A 89 11.57 -7.82 4.33
N LEU A 90 12.31 -7.47 5.38
CA LEU A 90 12.22 -6.15 6.01
C LEU A 90 12.44 -5.02 4.98
N LEU A 91 13.48 -5.12 4.15
CA LEU A 91 13.79 -4.10 3.14
C LEU A 91 12.71 -3.99 2.07
N VAL A 92 12.06 -5.09 1.70
CA VAL A 92 10.94 -5.04 0.74
C VAL A 92 9.75 -4.28 1.33
N PHE A 93 9.30 -4.61 2.54
CA PHE A 93 8.19 -3.89 3.18
C PHE A 93 8.56 -2.44 3.53
N MET A 94 9.82 -2.16 3.81
CA MET A 94 10.29 -0.77 3.94
C MET A 94 10.20 -0.01 2.61
N ASN A 95 10.43 -0.66 1.46
CA ASN A 95 10.17 -0.03 0.16
C ASN A 95 8.69 0.26 -0.05
N PHE A 96 7.77 -0.58 0.45
CA PHE A 96 6.34 -0.29 0.40
C PHE A 96 6.03 0.96 1.24
N ALA A 97 6.50 1.00 2.49
CA ALA A 97 6.35 2.17 3.36
C ALA A 97 6.81 3.48 2.71
N LEU A 98 7.95 3.46 2.03
CA LEU A 98 8.48 4.65 1.33
C LEU A 98 7.63 5.07 0.12
N LYS A 99 7.03 4.11 -0.60
CA LYS A 99 6.12 4.42 -1.71
C LYS A 99 4.81 5.00 -1.21
N GLU A 100 4.27 4.51 -0.10
CA GLU A 100 3.06 5.07 0.52
C GLU A 100 3.25 6.54 0.92
N ILE A 101 4.41 6.90 1.46
CA ILE A 101 4.78 8.31 1.67
C ILE A 101 4.76 9.09 0.35
N GLY A 102 5.26 8.48 -0.74
CA GLY A 102 5.21 9.04 -2.09
C GLY A 102 3.77 9.25 -2.60
N HIS A 103 2.88 8.29 -2.36
CA HIS A 103 1.47 8.37 -2.74
C HIS A 103 0.75 9.48 -1.98
N LEU A 104 0.95 9.57 -0.65
CA LEU A 104 0.44 10.67 0.17
C LEU A 104 0.88 12.04 -0.37
N ARG A 105 2.16 12.18 -0.76
CA ARG A 105 2.67 13.41 -1.40
C ARG A 105 2.00 13.68 -2.74
N ALA A 106 1.87 12.66 -3.59
CA ALA A 106 1.25 12.79 -4.91
C ALA A 106 -0.21 13.26 -4.81
N ILE A 107 -0.99 12.69 -3.89
CA ILE A 107 -2.37 13.07 -3.63
C ILE A 107 -2.43 14.51 -3.08
N LYS A 108 -1.66 14.82 -2.03
CA LYS A 108 -1.68 16.15 -1.38
C LYS A 108 -1.12 17.28 -2.25
N ASN A 109 -0.43 16.96 -3.34
CA ASN A 109 -0.04 17.95 -4.36
C ASN A 109 -1.21 18.37 -5.26
N ILE A 110 -2.29 17.59 -5.29
CA ILE A 110 -3.44 17.77 -6.19
C ILE A 110 -4.69 18.20 -5.41
N VAL A 111 -4.91 17.63 -4.22
CA VAL A 111 -6.00 18.02 -3.31
C VAL A 111 -5.45 18.56 -1.99
N ARG A 112 -6.24 19.39 -1.30
CA ARG A 112 -5.87 19.89 0.04
C ARG A 112 -5.69 18.75 1.03
N GLY A 113 -6.55 17.73 0.92
CA GLY A 113 -6.62 16.62 1.85
C GLY A 113 -7.05 17.06 3.24
N PHE A 114 -6.97 16.12 4.17
CA PHE A 114 -7.31 16.31 5.56
C PHE A 114 -6.22 15.72 6.48
N PRO A 115 -6.19 16.13 7.76
CA PRO A 115 -5.31 15.53 8.76
C PRO A 115 -5.48 14.02 8.84
N ARG A 116 -4.36 13.30 9.00
CA ARG A 116 -4.35 11.84 9.17
C ARG A 116 -5.45 11.43 10.15
N PRO A 117 -6.38 10.53 9.79
CA PRO A 117 -7.44 10.09 10.67
C PRO A 117 -6.87 9.21 11.80
N LEU A 118 -7.62 9.05 12.88
CA LEU A 118 -7.26 8.08 13.91
C LEU A 118 -7.46 6.66 13.37
N LEU A 119 -6.35 5.96 13.13
CA LEU A 119 -6.34 4.58 12.65
C LEU A 119 -6.18 3.61 13.81
N ASN A 120 -6.90 2.49 13.79
CA ASN A 120 -6.73 1.41 14.75
C ASN A 120 -6.04 0.22 14.09
N LEU A 121 -4.72 0.18 14.21
CA LEU A 121 -3.84 -0.86 13.66
C LEU A 121 -3.52 -1.94 14.69
N SER A 122 -4.32 -2.05 15.76
CA SER A 122 -4.11 -3.06 16.79
C SER A 122 -4.32 -4.47 16.24
N SER A 123 -3.64 -5.44 16.86
CA SER A 123 -3.87 -6.87 16.60
C SER A 123 -5.30 -7.30 16.87
N THR A 124 -6.04 -6.60 17.74
CA THR A 124 -7.48 -6.85 17.92
C THR A 124 -8.26 -6.59 16.64
N THR A 125 -7.97 -5.49 15.94
CA THR A 125 -8.64 -5.15 14.67
C THR A 125 -8.34 -6.21 13.60
N PHE A 126 -7.06 -6.53 13.39
CA PHE A 126 -6.66 -7.56 12.43
C PHE A 126 -7.17 -8.95 12.83
N GLY A 127 -7.20 -9.25 14.13
CA GLY A 127 -7.82 -10.44 14.71
C GLY A 127 -9.27 -10.60 14.28
N GLN A 128 -10.08 -9.54 14.42
CA GLN A 128 -11.49 -9.55 14.01
C GLN A 128 -11.67 -9.78 12.51
N VAL A 129 -10.82 -9.18 11.67
CA VAL A 129 -10.87 -9.41 10.21
C VAL A 129 -10.59 -10.88 9.89
N MET A 130 -9.55 -11.46 10.50
CA MET A 130 -9.22 -12.86 10.28
C MET A 130 -10.28 -13.81 10.85
N ASP A 131 -10.87 -13.49 12.01
CA ASP A 131 -11.97 -14.27 12.59
C ASP A 131 -13.19 -14.30 11.65
N ASN A 132 -13.52 -13.15 11.04
CA ASN A 132 -14.60 -13.04 10.06
C ASN A 132 -14.29 -13.85 8.79
N ALA A 133 -13.07 -13.75 8.27
CA ALA A 133 -12.63 -14.54 7.11
C ALA A 133 -12.70 -16.06 7.37
N PHE A 134 -12.41 -16.49 8.60
CA PHE A 134 -12.55 -17.88 9.00
C PHE A 134 -13.98 -18.29 9.37
N GLY A 135 -14.90 -17.34 9.51
CA GLY A 135 -16.25 -17.57 10.04
C GLY A 135 -16.28 -18.06 11.49
N ARG A 136 -15.17 -17.91 12.23
CA ARG A 136 -15.00 -18.30 13.64
C ARG A 136 -13.79 -17.61 14.27
N PRO A 137 -13.79 -17.42 15.60
CA PRO A 137 -12.62 -16.94 16.31
C PRO A 137 -11.40 -17.87 16.15
N LEU A 138 -10.25 -17.28 15.84
CA LEU A 138 -8.96 -17.93 15.90
C LEU A 138 -8.42 -17.92 17.34
N HIS A 139 -7.71 -18.99 17.71
CA HIS A 139 -7.13 -19.12 19.04
C HIS A 139 -5.64 -19.48 18.98
N PRO A 140 -4.75 -18.65 19.55
CA PRO A 140 -4.96 -17.25 19.99
C PRO A 140 -5.48 -16.32 18.88
N PRO A 141 -5.97 -15.10 19.19
CA PRO A 141 -6.35 -14.12 18.15
C PRO A 141 -5.21 -13.86 17.16
N PHE A 142 -5.55 -13.51 15.92
CA PHE A 142 -4.54 -13.18 14.91
C PHE A 142 -3.78 -11.91 15.27
N ASP A 143 -2.45 -12.00 15.31
CA ASP A 143 -1.56 -10.85 15.51
C ASP A 143 -0.70 -10.63 14.26
N PRO A 144 -0.89 -9.52 13.52
CA PRO A 144 -0.12 -9.22 12.32
C PRO A 144 1.37 -9.03 12.60
N TYR A 145 1.76 -8.69 13.84
CA TYR A 145 3.15 -8.36 14.19
C TYR A 145 3.96 -9.55 14.72
N ALA A 146 3.30 -10.71 14.92
CA ALA A 146 3.89 -11.85 15.63
C ALA A 146 4.93 -12.64 14.83
N SER A 147 4.89 -12.58 13.50
CA SER A 147 5.81 -13.31 12.62
C SER A 147 5.83 -12.71 11.21
N GLU A 148 6.83 -13.07 10.40
CA GLU A 148 6.93 -12.60 9.02
C GLU A 148 5.71 -13.05 8.20
N ILE A 149 5.28 -14.31 8.36
CA ILE A 149 4.12 -14.83 7.62
C ILE A 149 2.80 -14.17 8.06
N ASN A 150 2.64 -13.87 9.36
CA ASN A 150 1.47 -13.13 9.83
C ASN A 150 1.45 -11.71 9.25
N TYR A 151 2.61 -11.07 9.15
CA TYR A 151 2.71 -9.75 8.59
C TYR A 151 2.40 -9.74 7.09
N ILE A 152 2.88 -10.72 6.32
CA ILE A 152 2.54 -10.88 4.90
C ILE A 152 1.04 -11.15 4.73
N LEU A 153 0.43 -12.02 5.55
CA LEU A 153 -1.02 -12.28 5.51
C LEU A 153 -1.85 -11.05 5.87
N ALA A 154 -1.44 -10.27 6.86
CA ALA A 154 -2.08 -9.00 7.20
C ALA A 154 -1.93 -7.97 6.08
N SER A 155 -0.75 -7.94 5.46
CA SER A 155 -0.47 -7.09 4.30
C SER A 155 -1.24 -7.51 3.07
N TYR A 156 -1.83 -8.71 3.01
CA TYR A 156 -2.67 -9.13 1.89
C TYR A 156 -4.09 -8.55 1.98
N VAL A 157 -4.58 -8.35 3.20
CA VAL A 157 -5.92 -7.77 3.47
C VAL A 157 -6.01 -6.30 3.05
N ILE A 158 -4.93 -5.53 3.20
CA ILE A 158 -4.97 -4.07 3.03
C ILE A 158 -5.01 -3.65 1.54
N PRO A 159 -4.10 -4.13 0.67
CA PRO A 159 -4.00 -3.68 -0.72
C PRO A 159 -5.18 -4.10 -1.58
N TYR A 160 -5.89 -5.18 -1.25
CA TYR A 160 -7.11 -5.54 -2.00
C TYR A 160 -8.15 -4.42 -1.93
N VAL A 161 -8.37 -3.86 -0.73
CA VAL A 161 -9.31 -2.73 -0.53
C VAL A 161 -8.85 -1.49 -1.29
N THR A 162 -7.55 -1.22 -1.32
CA THR A 162 -6.99 -0.06 -2.04
C THR A 162 -7.04 -0.23 -3.56
N LEU A 163 -6.71 -1.42 -4.07
CA LEU A 163 -6.72 -1.74 -5.49
C LEU A 163 -8.15 -1.71 -6.06
N THR A 164 -9.08 -2.41 -5.41
CA THR A 164 -10.50 -2.39 -5.79
C THR A 164 -11.08 -0.98 -5.67
N GLY A 165 -10.64 -0.23 -4.66
CA GLY A 165 -10.89 1.19 -4.52
C GLY A 165 -10.52 1.98 -5.78
N TYR A 166 -9.25 2.00 -6.17
CA TYR A 166 -8.82 2.77 -7.35
C TYR A 166 -9.48 2.31 -8.65
N VAL A 167 -9.73 1.01 -8.82
CA VAL A 167 -10.48 0.51 -9.98
C VAL A 167 -11.92 1.02 -9.96
N GLY A 168 -12.59 0.98 -8.81
CA GLY A 168 -13.95 1.49 -8.61
C GLY A 168 -14.05 3.01 -8.69
N ALA A 169 -12.97 3.74 -8.44
CA ALA A 169 -12.89 5.20 -8.58
C ALA A 169 -12.92 5.65 -10.04
N ASN A 170 -12.31 4.87 -10.94
CA ASN A 170 -12.05 5.29 -12.33
C ASN A 170 -13.28 5.79 -13.10
N PRO A 171 -14.47 5.17 -13.00
CA PRO A 171 -15.67 5.66 -13.68
C PRO A 171 -16.18 7.00 -13.16
N GLU A 172 -15.92 7.32 -11.88
CA GLU A 172 -16.41 8.53 -11.22
C GLU A 172 -15.53 9.75 -11.53
N LEU A 173 -14.25 9.54 -11.82
CA LEU A 173 -13.31 10.62 -12.12
C LEU A 173 -13.66 11.33 -13.44
N GLN A 174 -13.67 12.66 -13.40
CA GLN A 174 -13.94 13.48 -14.58
C GLN A 174 -12.67 14.15 -15.12
N ASN A 175 -11.80 14.65 -14.22
CA ASN A 175 -10.65 15.46 -14.58
C ASN A 175 -9.46 14.60 -15.04
N ALA A 176 -8.75 15.05 -16.09
CA ALA A 176 -7.59 14.36 -16.62
C ALA A 176 -6.43 14.26 -15.61
N THR A 177 -6.23 15.27 -14.77
CA THR A 177 -5.24 15.28 -13.68
C THR A 177 -5.57 14.21 -12.64
N SER A 178 -6.83 14.10 -12.22
CA SER A 178 -7.30 13.05 -11.30
C SER A 178 -7.10 11.66 -11.88
N LYS A 179 -7.50 11.45 -13.15
CA LYS A 179 -7.32 10.17 -13.86
C LYS A 179 -5.85 9.79 -13.96
N LYS A 180 -4.98 10.76 -14.27
CA LYS A 180 -3.53 10.53 -14.34
C LYS A 180 -2.94 10.15 -12.98
N LEU A 181 -3.37 10.82 -11.91
CA LEU A 181 -2.97 10.48 -10.53
C LEU A 181 -3.38 9.04 -10.19
N VAL A 182 -4.69 8.75 -10.29
CA VAL A 182 -5.23 7.44 -9.92
C VAL A 182 -4.65 6.31 -10.77
N ALA A 183 -4.48 6.51 -12.08
CA ALA A 183 -3.82 5.52 -12.93
C ALA A 183 -2.36 5.26 -12.52
N GLY A 184 -1.63 6.29 -12.10
CA GLY A 184 -0.25 6.17 -11.60
C GLY A 184 -0.17 5.37 -10.30
N LEU A 185 -1.05 5.68 -9.34
CA LEU A 185 -1.13 4.97 -8.05
C LEU A 185 -1.55 3.51 -8.26
N LEU A 186 -2.59 3.27 -9.08
CA LEU A 186 -3.09 1.94 -9.42
C LEU A 186 -1.98 1.01 -9.96
N GLY A 187 -1.10 1.53 -10.83
CA GLY A 187 0.01 0.75 -11.38
C GLY A 187 1.01 0.28 -10.31
N VAL A 188 1.31 1.12 -9.32
CA VAL A 188 2.21 0.76 -8.20
C VAL A 188 1.54 -0.25 -7.27
N LYS A 189 0.29 0.01 -6.88
CA LYS A 189 -0.50 -0.88 -6.01
C LYS A 189 -0.67 -2.27 -6.61
N SER A 190 -0.85 -2.36 -7.93
CA SER A 190 -0.96 -3.65 -8.63
C SER A 190 0.31 -4.49 -8.52
N ILE A 191 1.49 -3.87 -8.52
CA ILE A 191 2.77 -4.57 -8.36
C ILE A 191 2.93 -5.07 -6.91
N GLU A 192 2.50 -4.28 -5.93
CA GLU A 192 2.57 -4.64 -4.51
C GLU A 192 1.65 -5.80 -4.17
N ASP A 193 0.39 -5.75 -4.61
CA ASP A 193 -0.56 -6.86 -4.48
C ASP A 193 -0.03 -8.12 -5.16
N GLY A 194 0.47 -8.00 -6.40
CA GLY A 194 1.06 -9.12 -7.14
C GLY A 194 2.24 -9.76 -6.41
N TYR A 195 3.14 -8.95 -5.83
CA TYR A 195 4.29 -9.45 -5.08
C TYR A 195 3.88 -10.13 -3.77
N ILE A 196 2.92 -9.57 -3.02
CA ILE A 196 2.40 -10.21 -1.80
C ILE A 196 1.76 -11.55 -2.13
N ARG A 197 0.98 -11.64 -3.21
CA ARG A 197 0.39 -12.90 -3.69
C ARG A 197 1.46 -13.91 -4.10
N GLU A 198 2.53 -13.48 -4.74
CA GLU A 198 3.67 -14.35 -5.06
C GLU A 198 4.29 -14.93 -3.78
N LEU A 199 4.59 -14.08 -2.78
CA LEU A 199 5.14 -14.52 -1.49
C LEU A 199 4.24 -15.56 -0.78
N LEU A 200 2.92 -15.34 -0.79
CA LEU A 200 1.95 -16.26 -0.21
C LEU A 200 1.87 -17.57 -0.99
N TYR A 201 1.89 -17.51 -2.31
CA TYR A 201 1.84 -18.69 -3.17
C TYR A 201 3.09 -19.57 -3.04
N GLU A 202 4.27 -18.97 -2.95
CA GLU A 202 5.53 -19.66 -2.68
C GLU A 202 5.47 -20.41 -1.34
N ARG A 203 4.86 -19.80 -0.33
CA ARG A 203 4.71 -20.32 1.03
C ARG A 203 3.42 -21.12 1.24
N ARG A 204 2.63 -21.40 0.21
CA ARG A 204 1.26 -21.96 0.34
C ARG A 204 1.14 -23.22 1.21
N ALA A 205 2.18 -24.07 1.24
CA ALA A 205 2.21 -25.30 2.04
C ALA A 205 2.71 -25.11 3.49
N GLN A 206 3.26 -23.94 3.81
CA GLN A 206 3.69 -23.59 5.17
C GLN A 206 2.48 -23.59 6.10
N VAL A 207 2.63 -24.22 7.27
CA VAL A 207 1.62 -24.15 8.34
C VAL A 207 1.85 -22.86 9.13
N VAL A 208 0.80 -22.07 9.28
CA VAL A 208 0.83 -20.84 10.07
C VAL A 208 0.67 -21.21 11.53
N HIS A 209 1.76 -21.14 12.28
CA HIS A 209 1.73 -21.34 13.73
C HIS A 209 1.11 -20.12 14.42
N PRO A 210 0.27 -20.30 15.46
CA PRO A 210 -0.12 -21.57 16.10
C PRO A 210 -1.42 -22.22 15.55
N TYR A 211 -2.00 -21.69 14.47
CA TYR A 211 -3.36 -22.02 14.01
C TYR A 211 -3.52 -23.44 13.44
N GLY A 212 -2.42 -24.06 13.00
CA GLY A 212 -2.44 -25.42 12.44
C GLY A 212 -3.09 -25.52 11.05
N VAL A 213 -3.32 -24.39 10.39
CA VAL A 213 -3.81 -24.30 9.01
C VAL A 213 -2.70 -23.75 8.10
N THR A 214 -2.81 -24.01 6.80
CA THR A 214 -1.79 -23.61 5.83
C THR A 214 -1.93 -22.15 5.42
N VAL A 215 -0.86 -21.57 4.87
CA VAL A 215 -0.92 -20.25 4.21
C VAL A 215 -1.96 -20.25 3.10
N ALA A 216 -2.05 -21.32 2.30
CA ALA A 216 -3.07 -21.45 1.26
C ALA A 216 -4.50 -21.33 1.82
N GLU A 217 -4.79 -21.98 2.95
CA GLU A 217 -6.09 -21.89 3.58
C GLU A 217 -6.35 -20.46 4.09
N PHE A 218 -5.39 -19.84 4.77
CA PHE A 218 -5.53 -18.43 5.18
C PHE A 218 -5.83 -17.51 3.99
N THR A 219 -5.04 -17.62 2.92
CA THR A 219 -5.21 -16.81 1.71
C THR A 219 -6.60 -17.01 1.11
N ASN A 220 -7.05 -18.26 0.96
CA ASN A 220 -8.39 -18.54 0.42
C ASN A 220 -9.51 -17.98 1.31
N ARG A 221 -9.40 -18.10 2.64
CA ARG A 221 -10.38 -17.54 3.57
C ARG A 221 -10.47 -16.02 3.48
N ILE A 222 -9.33 -15.35 3.32
CA ILE A 222 -9.27 -13.91 3.13
C ILE A 222 -9.93 -13.54 1.80
N SER A 223 -9.58 -14.21 0.70
CA SER A 223 -10.16 -13.95 -0.62
C SER A 223 -11.68 -14.16 -0.64
N ASP A 224 -12.18 -15.26 -0.06
CA ASP A 224 -13.62 -15.56 -0.01
C ASP A 224 -14.42 -14.53 0.81
N TYR A 225 -13.76 -13.80 1.73
CA TYR A 225 -14.39 -12.76 2.55
C TYR A 225 -14.38 -11.38 1.87
N GLU A 226 -13.47 -11.19 0.92
CA GLU A 226 -13.26 -9.94 0.19
C GLU A 226 -14.13 -9.83 -1.08
N GLU A 227 -14.63 -10.96 -1.62
CA GLU A 227 -15.55 -11.07 -2.77
C GLU A 227 -17.05 -11.07 -2.39
#